data_AF-A0A9P3H1U6-F1
#
_entry.id   AF-A0A9P3H1U6-F1
#
_cell.length_a   1.000
_cell.length_b   1.000
_cell.length_c   1.000
_cell.angle_alpha   90.00
_cell.angle_beta   90.00
_cell.angle_gamma   90.00
#
_symmetry.space_group_name_H-M   'P 1'
#
loop_
_entity.id
_entity.type
_entity.pdbx_description
1 polymer ?
#
loop_
_entity_poly.entity_id
_entity_poly.type
_entity_poly.pdbx_seq_one_letter_code
_entity_poly.pdbx_strand_id
1 'polypeptide(L)'
;MGGPGLLAVVGTAKELPKVDLPDCKILVDVGSFYPFLVRSVYNSKMGKPEEFVAIWILNKFNTPNVEFFIDGHGNKEKHATSMARRDNQADLDSAESIVKEMEDRAAVGKSTNKTDYRTCTKLLRSCTSLTYDFKDKLSKQMASQLADRFMNDYQLGRTLEQYPRHVQARRRIRDEVNVGLETLNYHQLKQHFDTAAQKYVKLVDGEADLAIVRRAKELVIAKTKFVVVGNDCDYAIHPSIPILLRPSGKKYIQYNVDELLAKSERTRAQFTVLGCVSKTDYNANLAGFGIVTNSRIIKSCSKDIIVDGIPVKDAALKILDNYYEHKDVKEARMSR
;
A
#
# COMPACT_ATOMS: atom_id res chain seq x y z
N MET A 1 9.68 1.38 7.10
CA MET A 1 10.26 0.02 7.12
C MET A 1 9.62 -0.67 8.30
N GLY A 2 8.46 -1.31 8.07
CA GLY A 2 7.90 -2.29 8.99
C GLY A 2 8.90 -3.42 9.28
N GLY A 3 8.78 -4.02 10.45
CA GLY A 3 9.78 -4.90 11.07
C GLY A 3 10.42 -5.91 10.10
N PRO A 4 11.71 -5.75 9.74
CA PRO A 4 12.37 -6.65 8.82
C PRO A 4 12.34 -8.08 9.36
N GLY A 5 11.74 -8.99 8.58
CA GLY A 5 11.69 -10.41 8.90
C GLY A 5 10.46 -10.87 9.67
N LEU A 6 9.50 -10.00 10.05
CA LEU A 6 8.33 -10.41 10.85
C LEU A 6 7.56 -11.59 10.24
N LEU A 7 7.29 -11.52 8.94
CA LEU A 7 6.63 -12.60 8.20
C LEU A 7 7.53 -13.82 7.97
N ALA A 8 8.86 -13.65 7.99
CA ALA A 8 9.80 -14.74 7.81
C ALA A 8 9.88 -15.64 9.05
N VAL A 9 9.65 -15.10 10.25
CA VAL A 9 9.69 -15.88 11.51
C VAL A 9 8.40 -16.66 11.81
N VAL A 10 7.31 -16.41 11.08
CA VAL A 10 5.98 -17.02 11.35
C VAL A 10 5.51 -18.02 10.30
N GLY A 11 6.30 -18.31 9.26
CA GLY A 11 6.12 -19.49 8.42
C GLY A 11 6.03 -19.25 6.92
N THR A 12 5.58 -20.28 6.21
CA THR A 12 5.58 -20.34 4.74
C THR A 12 4.34 -19.69 4.14
N ALA A 13 4.54 -18.96 3.06
CA ALA A 13 3.51 -18.30 2.30
C ALA A 13 3.17 -19.08 1.01
N LYS A 14 1.97 -18.84 0.47
CA LYS A 14 1.53 -19.44 -0.78
C LYS A 14 1.78 -18.48 -1.94
N GLU A 15 2.40 -18.96 -3.02
CA GLU A 15 2.50 -18.17 -4.25
C GLU A 15 1.20 -18.24 -5.05
N LEU A 16 0.74 -17.09 -5.52
CA LEU A 16 -0.39 -16.94 -6.44
C LEU A 16 0.09 -16.28 -7.74
N PRO A 17 -0.31 -16.80 -8.92
CA PRO A 17 0.06 -16.19 -10.19
C PRO A 17 -0.66 -14.86 -10.44
N LYS A 18 -1.89 -14.69 -9.94
CA LYS A 18 -2.72 -13.49 -10.09
C LYS A 18 -3.66 -13.35 -8.89
N VAL A 19 -4.17 -12.13 -8.66
CA VAL A 19 -5.30 -11.87 -7.76
C VAL A 19 -6.57 -11.94 -8.59
N ASP A 20 -7.25 -13.08 -8.57
CA ASP A 20 -8.57 -13.25 -9.17
C ASP A 20 -9.54 -13.70 -8.06
N LEU A 21 -10.17 -12.72 -7.41
CA LEU A 21 -11.06 -12.92 -6.28
C LEU A 21 -12.36 -12.15 -6.55
N PRO A 22 -13.24 -12.66 -7.44
CA PRO A 22 -14.43 -11.93 -7.89
C PRO A 22 -15.41 -11.61 -6.75
N ASP A 23 -15.43 -12.43 -5.70
CA ASP A 23 -16.34 -12.28 -4.55
C ASP A 23 -15.71 -11.56 -3.35
N CYS A 24 -14.51 -10.99 -3.51
CA CYS A 24 -13.81 -10.28 -2.44
C CYS A 24 -13.58 -8.81 -2.81
N LYS A 25 -13.73 -7.92 -1.82
CA LYS A 25 -13.15 -6.58 -1.89
C LYS A 25 -11.62 -6.66 -1.83
N ILE A 26 -10.93 -5.85 -2.61
CA ILE A 26 -9.47 -5.79 -2.66
C ILE A 26 -9.06 -4.39 -2.24
N LEU A 27 -8.38 -4.27 -1.10
CA LEU A 27 -7.84 -3.00 -0.62
C LEU A 27 -6.36 -2.94 -1.04
N VAL A 28 -5.99 -1.96 -1.84
CA VAL A 28 -4.65 -1.86 -2.43
C VAL A 28 -3.92 -0.66 -1.87
N ASP A 29 -2.80 -0.92 -1.23
CA ASP A 29 -1.80 0.10 -0.92
C ASP A 29 -0.98 0.39 -2.19
N VAL A 30 -1.17 1.58 -2.76
CA VAL A 30 -0.45 2.00 -3.98
C VAL A 30 1.05 2.20 -3.70
N GLY A 31 1.41 2.62 -2.50
CA GLY A 31 2.79 2.77 -2.04
C GLY A 31 3.56 1.46 -2.08
N SER A 32 2.88 0.32 -2.02
CA SER A 32 3.51 -0.99 -2.13
C SER A 32 4.15 -1.26 -3.50
N PHE A 33 3.81 -0.48 -4.52
CA PHE A 33 4.45 -0.54 -5.84
C PHE A 33 5.63 0.45 -5.98
N TYR A 34 6.11 1.06 -4.89
CA TYR A 34 7.17 2.07 -4.90
C TYR A 34 8.38 1.77 -5.80
N PRO A 35 8.98 0.56 -5.79
CA PRO A 35 10.11 0.28 -6.66
C PRO A 35 9.79 0.39 -8.14
N PHE A 36 8.53 0.13 -8.53
CA PHE A 36 8.04 0.34 -9.88
C PHE A 36 7.76 1.82 -10.14
N LEU A 37 7.09 2.51 -9.21
CA LEU A 37 6.80 3.95 -9.30
C LEU A 37 8.07 4.75 -9.61
N VAL A 38 9.10 4.55 -8.80
CA VAL A 38 10.40 5.23 -8.96
C VAL A 38 11.05 4.85 -10.29
N ARG A 39 11.03 3.57 -10.69
CA ARG A 39 11.61 3.16 -11.99
C ARG A 39 10.94 3.85 -13.17
N SER A 40 9.63 4.08 -13.11
CA SER A 40 8.87 4.73 -14.18
C SER A 40 9.26 6.21 -14.34
N VAL A 41 9.63 6.90 -13.26
CA VAL A 41 10.09 8.30 -13.30
C VAL A 41 11.38 8.45 -14.12
N TYR A 42 12.30 7.48 -14.03
CA TYR A 42 13.57 7.51 -14.76
C TYR A 42 13.51 6.91 -16.17
N ASN A 43 12.32 6.61 -16.69
CA ASN A 43 12.18 6.03 -18.02
C ASN A 43 11.78 7.09 -19.05
N SER A 44 12.76 7.66 -19.75
CA SER A 44 12.59 8.74 -20.75
C SER A 44 11.70 8.38 -21.95
N LYS A 45 11.36 7.10 -22.14
CA LYS A 45 10.45 6.65 -23.21
C LYS A 45 8.99 6.68 -22.80
N MET A 46 8.70 6.93 -21.51
CA MET A 46 7.35 7.00 -20.98
C MET A 46 6.99 8.49 -20.89
N GLY A 47 5.77 8.85 -21.28
CA GLY A 47 5.28 10.24 -21.24
C GLY A 47 5.19 10.77 -19.80
N LYS A 48 4.02 11.19 -19.34
CA LYS A 48 3.88 11.59 -17.94
C LYS A 48 3.97 10.35 -17.03
N PRO A 49 4.90 10.28 -16.06
CA PRO A 49 5.10 9.08 -15.25
C PRO A 49 3.84 8.65 -14.47
N GLU A 50 3.04 9.60 -14.00
CA GLU A 50 1.78 9.36 -13.30
C GLU A 50 0.73 8.64 -14.16
N GLU A 51 0.63 8.96 -15.46
CA GLU A 51 -0.32 8.33 -16.39
C GLU A 51 0.07 6.87 -16.63
N PHE A 52 1.36 6.62 -16.88
CA PHE A 52 1.87 5.27 -17.10
C PHE A 52 1.69 4.38 -15.86
N VAL A 53 2.02 4.92 -14.68
CA VAL A 53 1.82 4.22 -13.42
C VAL A 53 0.34 3.88 -13.21
N ALA A 54 -0.56 4.84 -13.42
CA ALA A 54 -2.00 4.65 -13.26
C ALA A 54 -2.50 3.48 -14.13
N ILE A 55 -2.17 3.50 -15.41
CA ILE A 55 -2.52 2.44 -16.36
C ILE A 55 -1.97 1.09 -15.91
N TRP A 56 -0.69 1.04 -15.51
CA TRP A 56 -0.05 -0.20 -15.08
C TRP A 56 -0.70 -0.81 -13.84
N ILE A 57 -0.98 0.00 -12.81
CA ILE A 57 -1.63 -0.46 -11.58
C ILE A 57 -3.04 -0.95 -11.90
N LEU A 58 -3.83 -0.16 -12.62
CA LEU A 58 -5.21 -0.53 -12.98
C LEU A 58 -5.25 -1.79 -13.87
N ASN A 59 -4.25 -2.04 -14.71
CA ASN A 59 -4.16 -3.27 -15.51
C ASN A 59 -3.83 -4.51 -14.67
N LYS A 60 -3.24 -4.36 -13.47
CA LYS A 60 -3.04 -5.48 -12.55
C LYS A 60 -4.32 -5.91 -11.85
N PHE A 61 -5.30 -5.02 -11.74
CA PHE A 61 -6.54 -5.21 -11.01
C PHE A 61 -7.73 -5.05 -11.95
N ASN A 62 -8.02 -6.10 -12.71
CA ASN A 62 -9.14 -6.10 -13.66
C ASN A 62 -10.45 -6.56 -12.99
N THR A 63 -10.79 -6.00 -11.84
CA THR A 63 -12.02 -6.33 -11.10
C THR A 63 -12.64 -5.08 -10.48
N PRO A 64 -13.98 -4.93 -10.51
CA PRO A 64 -14.67 -3.76 -9.97
C PRO A 64 -14.71 -3.71 -8.43
N ASN A 65 -14.04 -4.64 -7.75
CA ASN A 65 -14.02 -4.75 -6.29
C ASN A 65 -12.79 -4.14 -5.63
N VAL A 66 -12.03 -3.31 -6.34
CA VAL A 66 -10.75 -2.79 -5.86
C VAL A 66 -10.86 -1.34 -5.37
N GLU A 67 -10.43 -1.08 -4.15
CA GLU A 67 -10.22 0.26 -3.61
C GLU A 67 -8.71 0.52 -3.50
N PHE A 68 -8.23 1.61 -4.09
CA PHE A 68 -6.84 2.05 -4.07
C PHE A 68 -6.64 3.13 -3.02
N PHE A 69 -5.59 3.00 -2.21
CA PHE A 69 -5.22 3.94 -1.17
C PHE A 69 -3.83 4.48 -1.46
N ILE A 70 -3.70 5.80 -1.44
CA ILE A 70 -2.47 6.55 -1.71
C ILE A 70 -2.21 7.42 -0.49
N ASP A 71 -0.99 7.34 0.06
CA ASP A 71 -0.55 8.19 1.17
C ASP A 71 -0.73 9.68 0.84
N GLY A 72 -1.23 10.47 1.79
CA GLY A 72 -1.29 11.92 1.65
C GLY A 72 -0.07 12.63 2.21
N HIS A 73 -0.33 13.72 2.94
CA HIS A 73 0.69 14.44 3.69
C HIS A 73 1.25 13.54 4.80
N GLY A 74 2.59 13.52 4.93
CA GLY A 74 3.24 12.69 5.93
C GLY A 74 2.98 13.19 7.35
N ASN A 75 2.79 12.27 8.28
CA ASN A 75 2.59 12.60 9.70
C ASN A 75 3.92 13.03 10.36
N LYS A 76 3.83 13.91 11.37
CA LYS A 76 4.98 14.41 12.15
C LYS A 76 5.80 13.28 12.80
N GLU A 77 5.17 12.16 13.13
CA GLU A 77 5.80 11.00 13.78
C GLU A 77 6.73 10.22 12.82
N LYS A 78 6.35 10.10 11.54
CA LYS A 78 7.24 9.58 10.49
C LYS A 78 8.21 10.64 9.98
N HIS A 79 8.25 11.86 10.53
CA HIS A 79 9.16 12.90 10.08
C HIS A 79 10.61 12.46 10.27
N ALA A 80 10.98 11.84 11.40
CA ALA A 80 12.34 11.33 11.62
C ALA A 80 12.73 10.23 10.63
N THR A 81 11.85 9.25 10.38
CA THR A 81 12.09 8.18 9.39
C THR A 81 12.06 8.69 7.95
N SER A 82 11.28 9.74 7.66
CA SER A 82 11.24 10.41 6.36
C SER A 82 12.46 11.30 6.14
N MET A 83 12.94 11.96 7.19
CA MET A 83 14.19 12.72 7.23
C MET A 83 15.35 11.77 7.02
N ALA A 84 15.42 10.63 7.72
CA ALA A 84 16.45 9.61 7.47
C ALA A 84 16.44 9.05 6.03
N ARG A 85 15.29 9.07 5.33
CA ARG A 85 15.21 8.74 3.88
C ARG A 85 15.61 9.90 2.98
N ARG A 86 15.36 11.15 3.41
CA ARG A 86 15.83 12.38 2.75
C ARG A 86 17.33 12.58 2.94
N ASP A 87 17.87 12.10 4.05
CA ASP A 87 19.28 12.16 4.45
C ASP A 87 20.13 11.04 3.83
N ASN A 88 19.67 10.42 2.74
CA ASN A 88 20.55 9.67 1.85
C ASN A 88 21.47 10.62 1.04
N GLN A 89 21.90 11.72 1.66
CA GLN A 89 22.82 12.70 1.08
C GLN A 89 24.10 12.00 0.63
N ALA A 90 24.59 11.00 1.37
CA ALA A 90 25.74 10.21 0.96
C ALA A 90 25.53 9.46 -0.38
N ASP A 91 24.33 8.93 -0.64
CA ASP A 91 24.00 8.30 -1.93
C ASP A 91 23.89 9.35 -3.05
N LEU A 92 23.37 10.55 -2.73
CA LEU A 92 23.28 11.67 -3.67
C LEU A 92 24.68 12.21 -4.03
N ASP A 93 25.52 12.48 -3.04
CA ASP A 93 26.92 12.90 -3.20
C ASP A 93 27.69 11.86 -4.03
N SER A 94 27.45 10.57 -3.76
CA SER A 94 28.04 9.48 -4.55
C SER A 94 27.55 9.48 -6.00
N ALA A 95 26.26 9.74 -6.23
CA ALA A 95 25.71 9.84 -7.57
C ALA A 95 26.30 11.04 -8.33
N GLU A 96 26.42 12.20 -7.68
CA GLU A 96 27.03 13.41 -8.23
C GLU A 96 28.50 13.19 -8.59
N SER A 97 29.27 12.54 -7.72
CA SER A 97 30.67 12.18 -8.00
C SER A 97 30.79 11.30 -9.25
N ILE A 98 29.91 10.30 -9.40
CA ILE A 98 29.91 9.42 -10.59
C ILE A 98 29.56 10.22 -11.84
N VAL A 99 28.57 11.11 -11.78
CA VAL A 99 28.20 11.97 -12.92
C VAL A 99 29.37 12.85 -13.32
N LYS A 100 30.06 13.48 -12.35
CA LYS A 100 31.25 14.29 -12.62
C LYS A 100 32.37 13.48 -13.29
N GLU A 101 32.66 12.28 -12.81
CA GLU A 101 33.65 11.40 -13.44
C GLU A 101 33.27 10.99 -14.88
N MET A 102 31.98 10.88 -15.16
CA MET A 102 31.48 10.60 -16.50
C MET A 102 31.63 11.83 -17.41
N GLU A 103 31.34 13.03 -16.90
CA GLU A 103 31.54 14.31 -17.59
C GLU A 103 33.03 14.57 -17.88
N ASP A 104 33.90 14.38 -16.89
CA ASP A 104 35.36 14.54 -17.03
C ASP A 104 35.92 13.59 -18.10
N ARG A 105 35.43 12.35 -18.14
CA ARG A 105 35.79 11.38 -19.19
C ARG A 105 35.31 11.82 -20.57
N ALA A 106 34.06 12.26 -20.66
CA ALA A 106 33.50 12.76 -21.93
C ALA A 106 34.28 13.98 -22.43
N ALA A 107 34.67 14.90 -21.54
CA ALA A 107 35.41 16.12 -21.87
C ALA A 107 36.79 15.83 -22.49
N VAL A 108 37.44 14.73 -22.10
CA VAL A 108 38.72 14.28 -22.70
C VAL A 108 38.53 13.26 -23.85
N GLY A 109 37.31 13.15 -24.40
CA GLY A 109 37.00 12.26 -25.52
C GLY A 109 36.97 10.77 -25.16
N LYS A 110 36.95 10.41 -23.87
CA LYS A 110 36.84 9.02 -23.42
C LYS A 110 35.38 8.60 -23.30
N SER A 111 35.12 7.32 -23.58
CA SER A 111 33.78 6.75 -23.42
C SER A 111 33.42 6.57 -21.94
N THR A 112 32.14 6.80 -21.63
CA THR A 112 31.54 6.49 -20.33
C THR A 112 31.16 5.01 -20.26
N ASN A 113 31.27 4.39 -19.08
CA ASN A 113 30.97 2.95 -18.93
C ASN A 113 29.52 2.71 -18.55
N LYS A 114 28.92 1.64 -19.09
CA LYS A 114 27.56 1.20 -18.76
C LYS A 114 27.35 0.95 -17.26
N THR A 115 28.40 0.54 -16.55
CA THR A 115 28.37 0.31 -15.10
C THR A 115 28.10 1.60 -14.34
N ASP A 116 28.68 2.72 -14.76
CA ASP A 116 28.54 4.02 -14.09
C ASP A 116 27.09 4.49 -14.16
N TYR A 117 26.47 4.43 -15.34
CA TYR A 117 25.04 4.71 -15.50
C TYR A 117 24.17 3.83 -14.60
N ARG A 118 24.48 2.54 -14.49
CA ARG A 118 23.71 1.60 -13.64
C ARG A 118 23.85 1.95 -12.16
N THR A 119 25.06 2.25 -11.70
CA THR A 119 25.34 2.62 -10.31
C THR A 119 24.70 3.96 -9.97
N CYS A 120 24.90 4.98 -10.80
CA CYS A 120 24.27 6.29 -10.64
C CYS A 120 22.73 6.18 -10.61
N THR A 121 22.13 5.45 -11.55
CA THR A 121 20.67 5.20 -11.55
C THR A 121 20.21 4.49 -10.27
N LYS A 122 21.00 3.55 -9.73
CA LYS A 122 20.66 2.85 -8.47
C LYS A 122 20.65 3.82 -7.28
N LEU A 123 21.64 4.70 -7.18
CA LEU A 123 21.78 5.69 -6.11
C LEU A 123 20.69 6.78 -6.21
N LEU A 124 20.41 7.29 -7.41
CA LEU A 124 19.33 8.26 -7.61
C LEU A 124 17.96 7.68 -7.18
N ARG A 125 17.73 6.39 -7.42
CA ARG A 125 16.51 5.69 -6.98
C ARG A 125 16.41 5.54 -5.46
N SER A 126 17.51 5.38 -4.74
CA SER A 126 17.49 5.32 -3.27
C SER A 126 17.28 6.69 -2.62
N CYS A 127 17.55 7.77 -3.35
CA CYS A 127 17.32 9.15 -2.92
C CYS A 127 15.97 9.72 -3.39
N THR A 128 15.29 9.05 -4.33
CA THR A 128 14.01 9.53 -4.85
C THR A 128 12.96 9.49 -3.75
N SER A 129 12.18 10.57 -3.63
CA SER A 129 10.95 10.61 -2.83
C SER A 129 9.77 11.04 -3.70
N LEU A 130 8.61 10.42 -3.49
CA LEU A 130 7.37 10.83 -4.17
C LEU A 130 6.73 11.99 -3.42
N THR A 131 6.70 13.16 -4.06
CA THR A 131 6.08 14.37 -3.50
C THR A 131 4.57 14.23 -3.41
N TYR A 132 3.94 15.06 -2.58
CA TYR A 132 2.48 15.12 -2.50
C TYR A 132 1.87 15.46 -3.87
N ASP A 133 2.42 16.44 -4.59
CA ASP A 133 1.96 16.81 -5.94
C ASP A 133 1.97 15.64 -6.91
N PHE A 134 3.00 14.78 -6.85
CA PHE A 134 3.03 13.58 -7.68
C PHE A 134 1.92 12.60 -7.29
N LYS A 135 1.70 12.38 -5.99
CA LYS A 135 0.66 11.49 -5.48
C LYS A 135 -0.76 12.00 -5.81
N ASP A 136 -0.99 13.30 -5.73
CA ASP A 136 -2.25 13.94 -6.12
C ASP A 136 -2.50 13.80 -7.63
N LYS A 137 -1.51 14.10 -8.46
CA LYS A 137 -1.59 13.86 -9.92
C LYS A 137 -1.84 12.40 -10.24
N LEU A 138 -1.14 11.48 -9.58
CA LEU A 138 -1.35 10.04 -9.74
C LEU A 138 -2.78 9.63 -9.36
N SER A 139 -3.29 10.10 -8.23
CA SER A 139 -4.67 9.84 -7.79
C SER A 139 -5.69 10.29 -8.84
N LYS A 140 -5.56 11.52 -9.32
CA LYS A 140 -6.43 12.09 -10.38
C LYS A 140 -6.37 11.29 -11.67
N GLN A 141 -5.17 10.88 -12.09
CA GLN A 141 -5.00 10.07 -13.30
C GLN A 141 -5.60 8.68 -13.13
N MET A 142 -5.41 8.02 -11.99
CA MET A 142 -6.04 6.72 -11.70
C MET A 142 -7.57 6.82 -11.71
N ALA A 143 -8.13 7.87 -11.11
CA ALA A 143 -9.57 8.09 -11.11
C ALA A 143 -10.10 8.35 -12.54
N SER A 144 -9.44 9.19 -13.32
CA SER A 144 -9.82 9.45 -14.72
C SER A 144 -9.81 8.18 -15.57
N GLN A 145 -8.73 7.40 -15.49
CA GLN A 145 -8.59 6.14 -16.25
C GLN A 145 -9.62 5.09 -15.82
N LEU A 146 -10.00 5.06 -14.54
CA LEU A 146 -11.05 4.18 -14.05
C LEU A 146 -12.44 4.62 -14.55
N ALA A 147 -12.71 5.93 -14.56
CA ALA A 147 -13.94 6.48 -15.11
C ALA A 147 -14.07 6.18 -16.62
N ASP A 148 -12.96 6.25 -17.38
CA ASP A 148 -12.95 5.87 -18.80
C ASP A 148 -13.26 4.39 -19.00
N ARG A 149 -12.78 3.51 -18.11
CA ARG A 149 -13.16 2.09 -18.13
C ARG A 149 -14.65 1.90 -17.84
N PHE A 150 -15.20 2.60 -16.85
CA PHE A 150 -16.63 2.53 -16.55
C PHE A 150 -17.48 3.03 -17.73
N MET A 151 -17.06 4.11 -18.39
CA MET A 151 -17.68 4.62 -19.61
C MET A 151 -17.66 3.57 -20.73
N ASN A 152 -16.50 2.98 -20.99
CA ASN A 152 -16.35 1.95 -22.02
C ASN A 152 -17.21 0.71 -21.69
N ASP A 153 -17.18 0.24 -20.44
CA ASP A 153 -18.00 -0.89 -20.00
C ASP A 153 -19.50 -0.59 -20.09
N TYR A 154 -19.93 0.63 -19.79
CA TYR A 154 -21.32 1.06 -19.93
C TYR A 154 -21.74 1.12 -21.40
N GLN A 155 -20.91 1.67 -22.28
CA GLN A 155 -21.17 1.71 -23.72
C GLN A 155 -21.19 0.32 -24.34
N LEU A 156 -20.24 -0.55 -23.99
CA LEU A 156 -20.19 -1.95 -24.41
C LEU A 156 -21.37 -2.75 -23.82
N GLY A 157 -21.78 -2.49 -22.58
CA GLY A 157 -22.94 -3.10 -21.94
C GLY A 157 -24.29 -2.62 -22.50
N ARG A 158 -24.32 -1.57 -23.32
CA ARG A 158 -25.48 -1.21 -24.16
C ARG A 158 -25.53 -2.00 -25.46
N THR A 159 -24.38 -2.41 -26.00
CA THR A 159 -24.28 -3.18 -27.26
C THR A 159 -24.23 -4.69 -27.06
N LEU A 160 -23.83 -5.17 -25.87
CA LEU A 160 -23.57 -6.58 -25.59
C LEU A 160 -24.28 -7.05 -24.31
N GLU A 161 -25.61 -7.21 -24.35
CA GLU A 161 -26.41 -7.81 -23.26
C GLU A 161 -25.99 -9.27 -22.92
N GLN A 162 -25.09 -9.86 -23.71
CA GLN A 162 -24.75 -11.28 -23.67
C GLN A 162 -23.59 -11.65 -22.72
N TYR A 163 -22.91 -10.67 -22.09
CA TYR A 163 -21.75 -10.94 -21.22
C TYR A 163 -22.01 -10.63 -19.73
N PRO A 164 -22.05 -11.64 -18.84
CA PRO A 164 -22.39 -11.49 -17.43
C PRO A 164 -21.56 -10.46 -16.63
N ARG A 165 -20.28 -10.27 -16.99
CA ARG A 165 -19.40 -9.30 -16.32
C ARG A 165 -19.81 -7.85 -16.56
N HIS A 166 -20.25 -7.52 -17.78
CA HIS A 166 -20.69 -6.16 -18.14
C HIS A 166 -22.08 -5.86 -17.57
N VAL A 167 -22.94 -6.87 -17.42
CA VAL A 167 -24.24 -6.75 -16.75
C VAL A 167 -24.09 -6.43 -15.25
N GLN A 168 -23.13 -7.06 -14.56
CA GLN A 168 -22.83 -6.76 -13.15
C GLN A 168 -22.24 -5.36 -12.96
N ALA A 169 -21.33 -4.92 -13.83
CA ALA A 169 -20.81 -3.56 -13.83
C ALA A 169 -21.93 -2.53 -14.05
N ARG A 170 -22.81 -2.76 -15.04
CA ARG A 170 -23.96 -1.89 -15.33
C ARG A 170 -24.97 -1.83 -14.18
N ARG A 171 -25.28 -2.94 -13.51
CA ARG A 171 -26.13 -2.95 -12.31
C ARG A 171 -25.51 -2.13 -11.19
N ARG A 172 -24.22 -2.34 -10.85
CA ARG A 172 -23.54 -1.54 -9.82
C ARG A 172 -23.53 -0.05 -10.12
N ILE A 173 -23.22 0.33 -11.35
CA ILE A 173 -23.22 1.72 -11.78
C ILE A 173 -24.63 2.31 -11.63
N ARG A 174 -25.67 1.57 -11.99
CA ARG A 174 -27.07 1.99 -11.80
C ARG A 174 -27.43 2.12 -10.31
N ASP A 175 -27.04 1.16 -9.49
CA ASP A 175 -27.29 1.12 -8.04
C ASP A 175 -26.51 2.22 -7.30
N GLU A 176 -25.31 2.58 -7.74
CA GLU A 176 -24.44 3.59 -7.12
C GLU A 176 -24.75 5.02 -7.56
N VAL A 177 -25.23 5.21 -8.79
CA VAL A 177 -25.50 6.55 -9.35
C VAL A 177 -26.94 7.00 -9.11
N ASN A 178 -27.86 6.10 -8.74
CA ASN A 178 -29.22 6.42 -8.26
C ASN A 178 -30.03 7.37 -9.16
N VAL A 179 -29.69 7.43 -10.45
CA VAL A 179 -30.26 8.33 -11.47
C VAL A 179 -30.55 7.52 -12.73
N GLY A 180 -31.58 7.91 -13.49
CA GLY A 180 -31.87 7.38 -14.82
C GLY A 180 -30.78 7.74 -15.83
N LEU A 181 -29.64 7.03 -15.79
CA LEU A 181 -28.46 7.21 -16.65
C LEU A 181 -28.79 7.21 -18.16
N GLU A 182 -29.94 6.66 -18.53
CA GLU A 182 -30.40 6.53 -19.91
C GLU A 182 -30.80 7.87 -20.53
N THR A 183 -31.09 8.88 -19.70
CA THR A 183 -31.46 10.24 -20.11
C THR A 183 -30.29 11.22 -20.16
N LEU A 184 -29.11 10.81 -19.68
CA LEU A 184 -27.94 11.67 -19.59
C LEU A 184 -27.18 11.74 -20.91
N ASN A 185 -26.71 12.93 -21.28
CA ASN A 185 -25.77 13.08 -22.38
C ASN A 185 -24.36 12.60 -22.00
N TYR A 186 -23.46 12.45 -22.98
CA TYR A 186 -22.10 11.94 -22.76
C TYR A 186 -21.34 12.72 -21.66
N HIS A 187 -21.46 14.05 -21.65
CA HIS A 187 -20.74 14.89 -20.69
C HIS A 187 -21.25 14.69 -19.25
N GLN A 188 -22.57 14.66 -19.07
CA GLN A 188 -23.20 14.35 -17.78
C GLN A 188 -22.81 12.95 -17.31
N LEU A 189 -22.87 11.96 -18.20
CA LEU A 189 -22.49 10.58 -17.90
C LEU A 189 -21.02 10.48 -17.45
N LYS A 190 -20.11 11.17 -18.14
CA LYS A 190 -18.68 11.24 -17.78
C LYS A 190 -18.47 11.87 -16.40
N GLN A 191 -19.13 12.98 -16.08
CA GLN A 191 -19.06 13.60 -14.74
C GLN A 191 -19.51 12.65 -13.63
N HIS A 192 -20.58 11.87 -13.86
CA HIS A 192 -21.02 10.85 -12.91
C HIS A 192 -19.99 9.74 -12.72
N PHE A 193 -19.36 9.27 -13.80
CA PHE A 193 -18.31 8.26 -13.69
C PHE A 193 -17.03 8.77 -13.04
N ASP A 194 -16.66 10.02 -13.29
CA ASP A 194 -15.53 10.66 -12.60
C ASP A 194 -15.80 10.70 -11.08
N THR A 195 -17.02 11.09 -10.69
CA THR A 195 -17.45 11.08 -9.27
C THR A 195 -17.46 9.67 -8.68
N ALA A 196 -17.94 8.67 -9.44
CA ALA A 196 -17.93 7.28 -9.00
C ALA A 196 -16.52 6.74 -8.84
N ALA A 197 -15.62 7.00 -9.80
CA ALA A 197 -14.24 6.54 -9.78
C ALA A 197 -13.43 7.10 -8.59
N GLN A 198 -13.72 8.33 -8.16
CA GLN A 198 -13.11 8.91 -6.95
C GLN A 198 -13.42 8.11 -5.67
N LYS A 199 -14.52 7.34 -5.61
CA LYS A 199 -14.81 6.46 -4.46
C LYS A 199 -13.83 5.29 -4.36
N TYR A 200 -13.24 4.91 -5.48
CA TYR A 200 -12.32 3.76 -5.60
C TYR A 200 -10.84 4.17 -5.54
N VAL A 201 -10.50 5.46 -5.67
CA VAL A 201 -9.13 5.96 -5.55
C VAL A 201 -9.07 7.02 -4.45
N LYS A 202 -8.46 6.65 -3.33
CA LYS A 202 -8.43 7.45 -2.11
C LYS A 202 -7.03 7.99 -1.88
N LEU A 203 -6.84 9.28 -2.13
CA LEU A 203 -5.72 10.02 -1.56
C LEU A 203 -6.10 10.34 -0.11
N VAL A 204 -5.48 9.65 0.83
CA VAL A 204 -5.89 9.74 2.25
C VAL A 204 -5.14 10.85 2.95
N ASP A 205 -5.72 11.44 4.00
CA ASP A 205 -4.94 12.29 4.90
C ASP A 205 -4.09 11.39 5.81
N GLY A 206 -2.77 11.59 5.81
CA GLY A 206 -1.82 10.71 6.48
C GLY A 206 -1.45 9.44 5.70
N GLU A 207 -1.45 8.30 6.40
CA GLU A 207 -0.89 7.03 5.91
C GLU A 207 -1.98 6.09 5.35
N ALA A 208 -1.72 5.53 4.16
CA ALA A 208 -2.63 4.61 3.48
C ALA A 208 -2.88 3.32 4.28
N ASP A 209 -1.89 2.87 5.05
CA ASP A 209 -2.00 1.67 5.88
C ASP A 209 -3.11 1.79 6.94
N LEU A 210 -3.20 2.93 7.62
CA LEU A 210 -4.24 3.23 8.61
C LEU A 210 -5.62 3.30 7.97
N ALA A 211 -5.73 3.96 6.83
CA ALA A 211 -6.98 4.06 6.10
C ALA A 211 -7.46 2.68 5.63
N ILE A 212 -6.55 1.82 5.17
CA ILE A 212 -6.85 0.43 4.82
C ILE A 212 -7.32 -0.34 6.04
N VAL A 213 -6.66 -0.21 7.20
CA VAL A 213 -7.05 -0.89 8.44
C VAL A 213 -8.43 -0.44 8.92
N ARG A 214 -8.73 0.86 8.86
CA ARG A 214 -10.06 1.43 9.18
C ARG A 214 -11.12 0.83 8.25
N ARG A 215 -10.87 0.84 6.94
CA ARG A 215 -11.76 0.23 5.96
C ARG A 215 -11.95 -1.27 6.18
N ALA A 216 -10.89 -1.99 6.52
CA ALA A 216 -10.96 -3.42 6.86
C ALA A 216 -11.88 -3.67 8.06
N LYS A 217 -11.82 -2.84 9.12
CA LYS A 217 -12.73 -2.95 10.27
C LYS A 217 -14.19 -2.81 9.85
N GLU A 218 -14.52 -1.83 9.00
CA GLU A 218 -15.87 -1.65 8.47
C GLU A 218 -16.35 -2.89 7.69
N LEU A 219 -15.50 -3.46 6.85
CA LEU A 219 -15.83 -4.65 6.04
C LEU A 219 -16.03 -5.89 6.92
N VAL A 220 -15.28 -6.03 8.02
CA VAL A 220 -15.50 -7.08 9.02
C VAL A 220 -16.88 -6.95 9.65
N ILE A 221 -17.26 -5.75 10.09
CA ILE A 221 -18.60 -5.48 10.67
C ILE A 221 -19.70 -5.80 9.66
N ALA A 222 -19.49 -5.41 8.41
CA ALA A 222 -20.40 -5.70 7.29
C ALA A 222 -20.34 -7.16 6.79
N LYS A 223 -19.56 -8.04 7.43
CA LYS A 223 -19.36 -9.45 7.03
C LYS A 223 -18.98 -9.61 5.54
N THR A 224 -18.28 -8.63 4.99
CA THR A 224 -17.83 -8.64 3.60
C THR A 224 -16.48 -9.33 3.50
N LYS A 225 -16.30 -10.23 2.53
CA LYS A 225 -14.99 -10.87 2.28
C LYS A 225 -14.05 -9.85 1.64
N PHE A 226 -12.81 -9.78 2.12
CA PHE A 226 -11.79 -8.90 1.54
C PHE A 226 -10.37 -9.43 1.70
N VAL A 227 -9.46 -8.84 0.92
CA VAL A 227 -8.01 -9.04 1.03
C VAL A 227 -7.31 -7.69 0.98
N VAL A 228 -6.13 -7.62 1.60
CA VAL A 228 -5.25 -6.44 1.49
C VAL A 228 -4.09 -6.79 0.58
N VAL A 229 -3.80 -5.91 -0.40
CA VAL A 229 -2.61 -5.98 -1.23
C VAL A 229 -1.65 -4.91 -0.74
N GLY A 230 -0.55 -5.33 -0.15
CA GLY A 230 0.42 -4.44 0.46
C GLY A 230 1.77 -5.12 0.65
N ASN A 231 2.86 -4.34 0.69
CA ASN A 231 4.21 -4.82 0.92
C ASN A 231 4.64 -4.65 2.37
N ASP A 232 3.94 -3.81 3.14
CA ASP A 232 4.18 -3.64 4.56
C ASP A 232 3.76 -4.89 5.34
N CYS A 233 4.62 -5.38 6.23
CA CYS A 233 4.28 -6.48 7.11
C CYS A 233 3.39 -6.03 8.27
N ASP A 234 3.31 -4.73 8.55
CA ASP A 234 2.47 -4.17 9.61
C ASP A 234 1.00 -4.51 9.39
N TYR A 235 0.54 -4.64 8.13
CA TYR A 235 -0.82 -5.15 7.84
C TYR A 235 -1.13 -6.49 8.54
N ALA A 236 -0.16 -7.39 8.66
CA ALA A 236 -0.41 -8.71 9.26
C ALA A 236 -0.61 -8.65 10.78
N ILE A 237 -0.14 -7.59 11.46
CA ILE A 237 -0.29 -7.44 12.91
C ILE A 237 -1.69 -7.00 13.29
N HIS A 238 -2.43 -6.41 12.35
CA HIS A 238 -3.77 -5.90 12.57
C HIS A 238 -4.79 -7.06 12.63
N PRO A 239 -5.59 -7.16 13.71
CA PRO A 239 -6.59 -8.21 13.85
C PRO A 239 -7.66 -8.20 12.75
N SER A 240 -7.94 -7.03 12.17
CA SER A 240 -8.92 -6.89 11.09
C SER A 240 -8.40 -7.39 9.74
N ILE A 241 -7.13 -7.76 9.59
CA ILE A 241 -6.58 -8.18 8.30
C ILE A 241 -6.37 -9.71 8.31
N PRO A 242 -7.25 -10.48 7.65
CA PRO A 242 -7.14 -11.93 7.61
C PRO A 242 -6.15 -12.42 6.54
N ILE A 243 -6.08 -11.72 5.41
CA ILE A 243 -5.27 -12.11 4.25
C ILE A 243 -4.50 -10.91 3.72
N LEU A 244 -3.18 -11.05 3.66
CA LEU A 244 -2.26 -10.10 3.05
C LEU A 244 -1.65 -10.70 1.79
N LEU A 245 -1.70 -9.96 0.68
CA LEU A 245 -1.10 -10.31 -0.60
C LEU A 245 0.07 -9.36 -0.87
N ARG A 246 1.30 -9.88 -0.84
CA ARG A 246 2.50 -9.09 -1.15
C ARG A 246 2.85 -9.20 -2.63
N PRO A 247 2.91 -8.09 -3.38
CA PRO A 247 3.38 -8.12 -4.75
C PRO A 247 4.84 -8.59 -4.84
N SER A 248 5.11 -9.65 -5.60
CA SER A 248 6.46 -10.18 -5.85
C SER A 248 6.66 -10.39 -7.36
N GLY A 249 7.16 -9.35 -8.02
CA GLY A 249 7.36 -9.34 -9.48
C GLY A 249 6.05 -9.54 -10.25
N LYS A 250 5.92 -10.71 -10.90
CA LYS A 250 4.72 -11.10 -11.66
C LYS A 250 3.68 -11.87 -10.82
N LYS A 251 4.03 -12.25 -9.59
CA LYS A 251 3.21 -13.07 -8.70
C LYS A 251 2.80 -12.28 -7.45
N TYR A 252 1.96 -12.90 -6.64
CA TYR A 252 1.64 -12.45 -5.29
C TYR A 252 2.00 -13.53 -4.29
N ILE A 253 2.53 -13.11 -3.15
CA ILE A 253 2.78 -13.99 -2.02
C ILE A 253 1.63 -13.79 -1.04
N GLN A 254 0.79 -14.81 -0.88
CA GLN A 254 -0.34 -14.82 0.03
C GLN A 254 0.06 -15.27 1.43
N TYR A 255 -0.28 -14.43 2.39
CA TYR A 255 -0.19 -14.67 3.82
C TYR A 255 -1.61 -14.75 4.37
N ASN A 256 -2.10 -15.98 4.63
CA ASN A 256 -3.28 -16.16 5.48
C ASN A 256 -2.79 -16.05 6.93
N VAL A 257 -3.18 -14.97 7.62
CA VAL A 257 -2.57 -14.67 8.92
C VAL A 257 -2.98 -15.69 9.97
N ASP A 258 -4.21 -16.21 9.93
CA ASP A 258 -4.64 -17.23 10.88
C ASP A 258 -3.87 -18.55 10.71
N GLU A 259 -3.59 -18.94 9.45
CA GLU A 259 -2.74 -20.10 9.17
C GLU A 259 -1.30 -19.90 9.65
N LEU A 260 -0.75 -18.68 9.51
CA LEU A 260 0.60 -18.36 9.99
C LEU A 260 0.66 -18.39 11.52
N LEU A 261 -0.34 -17.84 12.19
CA LEU A 261 -0.45 -17.87 13.65
C LEU A 261 -0.57 -19.30 14.16
N ALA A 262 -1.40 -20.13 13.52
CA ALA A 262 -1.54 -21.55 13.85
C ALA A 262 -0.22 -22.31 13.70
N LYS A 263 0.46 -22.18 12.53
CA LYS A 263 1.75 -22.84 12.27
C LYS A 263 2.86 -22.38 13.21
N SER A 264 2.83 -21.12 13.59
CA SER A 264 3.84 -20.53 14.47
C SER A 264 3.51 -20.73 15.95
N GLU A 265 2.38 -21.36 16.27
CA GLU A 265 1.84 -21.61 17.61
C GLU A 265 1.70 -20.33 18.44
N ARG A 266 1.24 -19.25 17.80
CA ARG A 266 1.07 -17.93 18.43
C ARG A 266 -0.37 -17.47 18.35
N THR A 267 -0.78 -16.70 19.36
CA THR A 267 -2.03 -15.94 19.30
C THR A 267 -1.84 -14.65 18.49
N ARG A 268 -2.94 -14.06 18.02
CA ARG A 268 -2.91 -12.74 17.37
C ARG A 268 -2.26 -11.69 18.28
N ALA A 269 -2.60 -11.69 19.57
CA ALA A 269 -2.03 -10.75 20.55
C ALA A 269 -0.50 -10.89 20.67
N GLN A 270 0.01 -12.12 20.77
CA GLN A 270 1.45 -12.38 20.78
C GLN A 270 2.13 -11.86 19.50
N PHE A 271 1.50 -12.04 18.35
CA PHE A 271 2.05 -11.56 17.07
C PHE A 271 2.03 -10.03 16.96
N THR A 272 0.98 -9.37 17.47
CA THR A 272 0.95 -7.91 17.54
C THR A 272 2.04 -7.37 18.47
N VAL A 273 2.20 -7.94 19.67
CA VAL A 273 3.29 -7.57 20.59
C VAL A 273 4.64 -7.76 19.90
N LEU A 274 4.84 -8.87 19.19
CA LEU A 274 6.06 -9.12 18.43
C LEU A 274 6.33 -8.01 17.41
N GLY A 275 5.31 -7.56 16.68
CA GLY A 275 5.41 -6.42 15.78
C GLY A 275 5.84 -5.16 16.51
N CYS A 276 5.16 -4.79 17.60
CA CYS A 276 5.42 -3.59 18.38
C CYS A 276 6.81 -3.52 19.00
N VAL A 277 7.39 -4.66 19.43
CA VAL A 277 8.70 -4.71 20.08
C VAL A 277 9.87 -4.97 19.12
N SER A 278 9.61 -5.31 17.86
CA SER A 278 10.64 -5.76 16.90
C SER A 278 11.01 -4.70 15.86
N LYS A 279 11.18 -3.45 16.31
CA LYS A 279 11.39 -2.25 15.47
C LYS A 279 10.22 -2.00 14.51
N THR A 280 9.47 -0.95 14.75
CA THR A 280 8.45 -0.45 13.81
C THR A 280 8.86 0.93 13.31
N ASP A 281 8.06 1.50 12.41
CA ASP A 281 8.23 2.90 12.01
C ASP A 281 7.97 3.90 13.16
N TYR A 282 7.47 3.42 14.29
CA TYR A 282 7.03 4.23 15.43
C TYR A 282 7.83 3.93 16.71
N ASN A 283 8.33 2.70 16.86
CA ASN A 283 9.06 2.26 18.04
C ASN A 283 10.44 1.71 17.68
N ALA A 284 11.45 2.09 18.44
CA ALA A 284 12.75 1.44 18.38
C ALA A 284 12.66 0.00 18.85
N ASN A 285 13.59 -0.83 18.39
CA ASN A 285 13.76 -2.18 18.91
C ASN A 285 14.24 -2.14 20.36
N LEU A 286 13.95 -3.17 21.14
CA LEU A 286 14.62 -3.37 22.42
C LEU A 286 16.12 -3.61 22.19
N ALA A 287 16.96 -2.83 22.87
CA ALA A 287 18.41 -2.91 22.70
C ALA A 287 18.93 -4.32 23.04
N GLY A 288 19.73 -4.90 22.14
CA GLY A 288 20.30 -6.24 22.29
C GLY A 288 19.37 -7.39 21.86
N PHE A 289 18.12 -7.12 21.47
CA PHE A 289 17.18 -8.17 21.05
C PHE A 289 16.87 -8.09 19.57
N GLY A 290 17.18 -9.15 18.81
CA GLY A 290 16.71 -9.30 17.42
C GLY A 290 15.29 -9.87 17.35
N ILE A 291 14.66 -9.79 16.17
CA ILE A 291 13.30 -10.30 15.95
C ILE A 291 13.14 -11.79 16.30
N VAL A 292 14.20 -12.61 16.08
CA VAL A 292 14.21 -14.03 16.45
C VAL A 292 14.19 -14.20 17.97
N THR A 293 14.97 -13.40 18.71
CA THR A 293 15.02 -13.45 20.17
C THR A 293 13.69 -12.99 20.76
N ASN A 294 13.14 -11.85 20.29
CA ASN A 294 11.82 -11.37 20.67
C ASN A 294 10.74 -12.44 20.41
N SER A 295 10.78 -13.06 19.23
CA SER A 295 9.85 -14.10 18.82
C SER A 295 9.92 -15.34 19.73
N ARG A 296 11.12 -15.71 20.20
CA ARG A 296 11.31 -16.82 21.15
C ARG A 296 10.77 -16.47 22.54
N ILE A 297 11.08 -15.28 23.05
CA ILE A 297 10.62 -14.81 24.36
C ILE A 297 9.09 -14.77 24.38
N ILE A 298 8.47 -14.09 23.41
CA ILE A 298 7.01 -13.96 23.35
C ILE A 298 6.30 -15.30 23.20
N LYS A 299 6.90 -16.25 22.45
CA LYS A 299 6.35 -17.62 22.34
C LYS A 299 6.43 -18.37 23.67
N SER A 300 7.48 -18.15 24.47
CA SER A 300 7.67 -18.79 25.77
C SER A 300 6.78 -18.22 26.87
N CYS A 301 6.29 -16.99 26.70
CA CYS A 301 5.29 -16.43 27.59
C CYS A 301 3.93 -17.14 27.37
N SER A 302 3.24 -17.51 28.45
CA SER A 302 1.95 -18.21 28.40
C SER A 302 0.95 -17.49 27.48
N LYS A 303 -0.04 -18.21 26.93
CA LYS A 303 -1.08 -17.60 26.07
C LYS A 303 -1.91 -16.54 26.82
N ASP A 304 -1.91 -16.60 28.15
CA ASP A 304 -2.59 -15.73 29.10
C ASP A 304 -1.58 -14.89 29.90
N ILE A 305 -0.67 -14.18 29.23
CA ILE A 305 0.21 -13.24 29.93
C ILE A 305 -0.68 -12.16 30.55
N ILE A 306 -0.48 -11.87 31.83
CA ILE A 306 -1.08 -10.73 32.52
C ILE A 306 0.07 -9.76 32.83
N VAL A 307 0.04 -8.55 32.29
CA VAL A 307 0.96 -7.46 32.61
C VAL A 307 0.21 -6.47 33.49
N ASP A 308 0.68 -6.26 34.73
CA ASP A 308 0.06 -5.37 35.71
C ASP A 308 -1.44 -5.64 35.97
N GLY A 309 -1.83 -6.92 36.03
CA GLY A 309 -3.23 -7.31 36.22
C GLY A 309 -4.09 -7.25 34.96
N ILE A 310 -3.54 -6.86 33.81
CA ILE A 310 -4.24 -6.76 32.52
C ILE A 310 -3.77 -7.90 31.60
N PRO A 311 -4.68 -8.72 31.05
CA PRO A 311 -4.30 -9.68 30.01
C PRO A 311 -3.56 -8.99 28.87
N VAL A 312 -2.46 -9.55 28.37
CA VAL A 312 -1.66 -8.97 27.28
C VAL A 312 -2.46 -8.80 26.00
N LYS A 313 -3.53 -9.57 25.82
CA LYS A 313 -4.53 -9.29 24.78
C LYS A 313 -5.14 -7.89 24.95
N ASP A 314 -5.55 -7.53 26.17
CA ASP A 314 -6.16 -6.25 26.49
C ASP A 314 -5.11 -5.13 26.58
N ALA A 315 -3.89 -5.43 27.02
CA ALA A 315 -2.78 -4.49 26.99
C ALA A 315 -2.33 -4.21 25.54
N ALA A 316 -2.25 -5.23 24.67
CA ALA A 316 -1.93 -5.06 23.25
C ALA A 316 -3.04 -4.33 22.51
N LEU A 317 -4.32 -4.62 22.80
CA LEU A 317 -5.44 -3.86 22.27
C LEU A 317 -5.42 -2.42 22.76
N LYS A 318 -5.20 -2.15 24.05
CA LYS A 318 -5.01 -0.78 24.57
C LYS A 318 -3.79 -0.08 24.00
N ILE A 319 -2.69 -0.79 23.75
CA ILE A 319 -1.50 -0.23 23.09
C ILE A 319 -1.86 0.12 21.65
N LEU A 320 -2.52 -0.76 20.88
CA LEU A 320 -2.97 -0.45 19.52
C LEU A 320 -3.98 0.70 19.53
N ASP A 321 -4.99 0.66 20.39
CA ASP A 321 -6.01 1.69 20.48
C ASP A 321 -5.40 3.02 20.93
N ASN A 322 -4.53 3.08 21.95
CA ASN A 322 -3.81 4.32 22.28
C ASN A 322 -2.84 4.77 21.18
N TYR A 323 -2.20 3.84 20.49
CA TYR A 323 -1.28 4.12 19.38
C TYR A 323 -2.00 4.67 18.14
N TYR A 324 -3.29 4.35 17.95
CA TYR A 324 -4.08 4.81 16.81
C TYR A 324 -5.16 5.86 17.15
N GLU A 325 -5.66 5.96 18.40
CA GLU A 325 -6.66 6.95 18.87
C GLU A 325 -6.03 8.24 19.40
N HIS A 326 -4.82 8.21 19.98
CA HIS A 326 -4.12 9.46 20.34
C HIS A 326 -3.70 10.30 19.12
N LYS A 327 -3.78 9.73 17.91
CA LYS A 327 -3.65 10.46 16.64
C LYS A 327 -4.86 11.38 16.38
N ASP A 328 -6.08 10.89 16.58
CA ASP A 328 -7.31 11.63 16.25
C ASP A 328 -7.54 12.84 17.18
N VAL A 329 -7.15 12.75 18.47
CA VAL A 329 -7.33 13.86 19.43
C VAL A 329 -6.30 14.99 19.26
N LYS A 330 -5.08 14.68 18.77
CA LYS A 330 -4.06 15.70 18.49
C LYS A 330 -4.32 16.43 17.17
N GLU A 331 -4.79 15.75 16.14
CA GLU A 331 -5.12 16.37 14.85
C GLU A 331 -6.37 17.28 14.94
N ALA A 332 -7.40 16.89 15.70
CA ALA A 332 -8.57 17.73 15.96
C ALA A 332 -8.28 18.96 16.86
N ARG A 333 -7.20 18.92 17.65
CA ARG A 333 -6.75 20.05 18.50
C ARG A 333 -5.80 21.02 17.80
N MET A 334 -5.12 20.60 16.72
CA MET A 334 -4.23 21.48 15.93
C MET A 334 -4.92 22.10 14.71
N SER A 335 -6.16 21.72 14.43
CA SER A 335 -7.01 22.27 13.36
C SER A 335 -8.12 23.21 13.88
N ARG A 336 -8.04 23.61 15.16
CA ARG A 336 -8.81 24.70 15.78
C ARG A 336 -7.87 25.81 16.20
#